data_AF-A0A8H6SMM6-F1
#
_entry.id   AF-A0A8H6SMM6-F1
#
_cell.length_a   1.000
_cell.length_b   1.000
_cell.length_c   1.000
_cell.angle_alpha   90.00
_cell.angle_beta   90.00
_cell.angle_gamma   90.00
#
_symmetry.space_group_name_H-M   'P 1'
#
loop_
_entity.id
_entity.type
_entity.pdbx_description
1 polymer ?
#
loop_
_entity_poly.entity_id
_entity_poly.type
_entity_poly.pdbx_seq_one_letter_code
_entity_poly.pdbx_strand_id
1 'polypeptide(L)'
;MITPRVRSLGCDMPISDPDQLVAAFKNSGEFDKLRRELLANAQNSDGYEAFKARLADIVKQRLQSGQLDSNDNLHKELIQEVNRFPVVDRFASETTTGMLASNSFNDNLRSALERILREDQQKESVALPPPSSQPSAPNDS
;
A
#
# COMPACT_ATOMS: atom_id res chain seq x y z
N MET A 1 -24.59 35.81 3.16
CA MET A 1 -23.23 35.59 3.68
C MET A 1 -22.85 34.15 3.37
N ILE A 2 -22.00 33.95 2.36
CA ILE A 2 -21.60 32.63 1.86
C ILE A 2 -20.16 32.42 2.30
N THR A 3 -19.94 31.42 3.14
CA THR A 3 -18.62 31.01 3.62
C THR A 3 -17.78 30.47 2.45
N PRO A 4 -16.51 30.89 2.27
CA PRO A 4 -15.65 30.26 1.29
C PRO A 4 -15.17 28.90 1.82
N ARG A 5 -15.51 27.87 1.06
CA ARG A 5 -15.02 26.50 1.15
C ARG A 5 -13.51 26.50 0.91
N VAL A 6 -12.75 26.19 1.96
CA VAL A 6 -11.29 26.01 1.88
C VAL A 6 -11.01 24.88 0.88
N ARG A 7 -10.51 25.25 -0.30
CA ARG A 7 -9.94 24.29 -1.25
C ARG A 7 -8.56 23.92 -0.70
N SER A 8 -8.44 22.66 -0.29
CA SER A 8 -7.17 22.03 0.08
C SER A 8 -6.17 22.21 -1.07
N LEU A 9 -5.18 23.06 -0.85
CA LEU A 9 -4.03 23.26 -1.72
C LEU A 9 -3.12 22.02 -1.60
N GLY A 10 -3.34 21.02 -2.45
CA GLY A 10 -2.34 20.01 -2.76
C GLY A 10 -1.44 20.55 -3.86
N CYS A 11 -0.56 21.51 -3.53
CA CYS A 11 0.51 21.93 -4.43
C CYS A 11 1.70 21.00 -4.18
N ASP A 12 2.06 20.23 -5.21
CA ASP A 12 3.23 19.36 -5.32
C ASP A 12 4.47 20.07 -4.76
N MET A 13 4.90 19.69 -3.56
CA MET A 13 6.23 19.96 -3.05
C MET A 13 7.11 18.77 -3.48
N PRO A 14 8.32 19.02 -3.99
CA PRO A 14 9.22 17.93 -4.33
C PRO A 14 9.51 17.12 -3.08
N ILE A 15 9.57 15.80 -3.23
CA ILE A 15 9.80 14.86 -2.14
C ILE A 15 11.12 15.21 -1.45
N SER A 16 11.01 15.83 -0.28
CA SER A 16 12.16 16.41 0.45
C SER A 16 12.46 15.69 1.76
N ASP A 17 11.53 14.86 2.23
CA ASP A 17 11.68 14.06 3.46
C ASP A 17 11.24 12.60 3.25
N PRO A 18 11.67 11.67 4.12
CA PRO A 18 11.30 10.26 4.02
C PRO A 18 9.79 10.00 4.14
N ASP A 19 9.05 10.81 4.90
CA ASP A 19 7.62 10.63 5.12
C ASP A 19 6.81 10.94 3.85
N GLN A 20 7.25 11.95 3.10
CA GLN A 20 6.72 12.30 1.78
C GLN A 20 6.99 11.19 0.77
N LEU A 21 8.16 10.55 0.80
CA LEU A 21 8.46 9.41 -0.07
C LEU A 21 7.54 8.22 0.25
N VAL A 22 7.29 7.95 1.53
CA VAL A 22 6.35 6.89 1.95
C VAL A 22 4.92 7.23 1.52
N ALA A 23 4.49 8.48 1.65
CA ALA A 23 3.18 8.93 1.21
C ALA A 23 3.03 8.81 -0.32
N ALA A 24 4.04 9.23 -1.08
CA ALA A 24 4.08 9.09 -2.54
C ALA A 24 4.08 7.62 -2.97
N PHE A 25 4.82 6.76 -2.27
CA PHE A 25 4.80 5.31 -2.50
C PHE A 25 3.41 4.70 -2.29
N LYS A 26 2.73 5.08 -1.20
CA LYS A 26 1.34 4.64 -0.94
C LYS A 26 0.38 5.12 -2.04
N ASN A 27 0.54 6.35 -2.51
CA ASN A 27 -0.34 6.94 -3.54
C ASN A 27 -0.03 6.45 -4.96
N SER A 28 1.16 5.89 -5.20
CA SER A 28 1.59 5.39 -6.52
C SER A 28 0.95 4.06 -6.93
N GLY A 29 0.26 3.38 -6.01
CA GLY A 29 -0.27 2.03 -6.22
C GLY A 29 0.78 0.91 -6.10
N GLU A 30 2.07 1.23 -5.94
CA GLU A 30 3.13 0.24 -5.66
C GLU A 30 2.90 -0.45 -4.30
N PHE A 31 2.34 0.26 -3.33
CA PHE A 31 1.94 -0.34 -2.06
C PHE A 31 0.88 -1.44 -2.24
N ASP A 32 -0.12 -1.22 -3.10
CA ASP A 32 -1.14 -2.24 -3.38
C ASP A 32 -0.58 -3.41 -4.18
N LYS A 33 0.37 -3.14 -5.09
CA LYS A 33 1.11 -4.19 -5.81
C LYS A 33 1.91 -5.06 -4.84
N LEU A 34 2.67 -4.43 -3.95
CA LEU A 34 3.41 -5.08 -2.88
C LEU A 34 2.50 -5.94 -2.00
N ARG A 35 1.35 -5.41 -1.60
CA ARG A 35 0.36 -6.16 -0.81
C ARG A 35 -0.13 -7.41 -1.53
N ARG A 36 -0.41 -7.32 -2.84
CA ARG A 36 -0.83 -8.47 -3.65
C ARG A 36 0.27 -9.52 -3.79
N GLU A 37 1.50 -9.09 -4.05
CA GLU A 37 2.65 -9.99 -4.16
C GLU A 37 2.93 -10.71 -2.84
N LEU A 38 2.86 -9.99 -1.71
CA LEU A 38 3.00 -10.57 -0.38
C LEU A 38 1.93 -11.62 -0.10
N LEU A 39 0.67 -11.33 -0.44
CA LEU A 39 -0.43 -12.28 -0.27
C LEU A 39 -0.26 -13.52 -1.16
N ALA A 40 0.16 -13.33 -2.42
CA ALA A 40 0.40 -14.43 -3.35
C ALA A 40 1.55 -15.32 -2.87
N ASN A 41 2.65 -14.74 -2.38
CA ASN A 41 3.76 -15.49 -1.80
C ASN A 41 3.34 -16.24 -0.54
N ALA A 42 2.54 -15.62 0.33
CA ALA A 42 1.98 -16.30 1.49
C ALA A 42 1.14 -17.51 1.09
N GLN A 43 0.24 -17.36 0.12
CA GLN A 43 -0.63 -18.44 -0.37
C GLN A 43 0.13 -19.60 -1.04
N ASN A 44 1.27 -19.31 -1.68
CA ASN A 44 2.11 -20.30 -2.33
C ASN A 44 3.20 -20.87 -1.40
N SER A 45 3.29 -20.42 -0.15
CA SER A 45 4.27 -20.93 0.80
C SER A 45 3.93 -22.33 1.31
N ASP A 46 4.94 -23.14 1.59
CA ASP A 46 4.79 -24.49 2.12
C ASP A 46 3.98 -24.52 3.44
N GLY A 47 4.01 -23.42 4.20
CA GLY A 47 3.27 -23.26 5.45
C GLY A 47 1.78 -22.96 5.29
N TYR A 48 1.30 -22.60 4.09
CA TYR A 48 -0.07 -22.14 3.89
C TYR A 48 -1.12 -23.24 4.12
N GLU A 49 -0.85 -24.47 3.67
CA GLU A 49 -1.74 -25.61 3.92
C GLU A 49 -1.81 -25.97 5.41
N ALA A 50 -0.67 -25.96 6.10
CA ALA A 50 -0.62 -26.19 7.54
C ALA A 50 -1.34 -25.08 8.33
N PHE A 51 -1.23 -23.83 7.87
CA PHE A 51 -1.96 -22.69 8.41
C PHE A 51 -3.48 -22.86 8.24
N LYS A 52 -3.95 -23.21 7.03
CA LYS A 52 -5.37 -23.48 6.77
C LYS A 52 -5.90 -24.64 7.62
N ALA A 53 -5.13 -25.72 7.75
CA ALA A 53 -5.51 -26.87 8.57
C ALA A 53 -5.70 -26.47 10.04
N ARG A 54 -4.77 -25.71 10.61
CA ARG A 54 -4.89 -25.19 11.99
C ARG A 54 -6.09 -24.27 12.17
N LEU A 55 -6.36 -23.40 11.20
CA LEU A 55 -7.56 -22.57 11.23
C LEU A 55 -8.83 -23.42 11.20
N ALA A 56 -8.90 -24.40 10.30
CA ALA A 56 -10.05 -25.31 10.19
C ALA A 56 -10.28 -26.09 11.50
N ASP A 57 -9.22 -26.55 12.16
CA ASP A 57 -9.31 -27.25 13.45
C ASP A 57 -9.83 -26.34 14.56
N ILE A 58 -9.38 -25.08 14.62
CA ILE A 58 -9.86 -24.08 15.58
C ILE A 58 -11.36 -23.81 15.37
N VAL A 59 -11.78 -23.60 14.11
CA VAL A 59 -13.19 -23.38 13.77
C VAL A 59 -14.02 -24.60 14.16
N LYS A 60 -13.53 -25.81 13.85
CA LYS A 60 -14.22 -27.07 14.15
C LYS A 60 -14.37 -27.31 15.65
N GLN A 61 -13.31 -27.09 16.45
CA GLN A 61 -13.40 -27.19 17.91
C GLN A 61 -14.42 -26.22 18.49
N ARG A 62 -14.49 -24.98 17.98
CA ARG A 62 -15.46 -23.98 18.46
C ARG A 62 -16.89 -24.32 18.07
N LEU A 63 -17.11 -24.81 16.84
CA LEU A 63 -18.43 -25.30 16.40
C LEU A 63 -18.92 -26.46 17.28
N GLN A 64 -18.01 -27.36 17.65
CA GLN A 64 -18.32 -28.47 18.56
C GLN A 64 -18.56 -28.03 20.00
N SER A 65 -17.97 -26.91 20.44
CA SER A 65 -18.19 -26.34 21.78
C SER A 65 -19.52 -25.59 21.95
N GLY A 66 -20.33 -25.46 20.89
CA GLY A 66 -21.65 -24.84 20.95
C GLY A 66 -21.62 -23.33 21.17
N GLN A 67 -20.47 -22.69 20.98
CA GLN A 67 -20.22 -21.28 21.31
C GLN A 67 -20.53 -20.30 20.16
N LEU A 68 -21.22 -20.77 19.12
CA LEU A 68 -21.52 -20.03 17.90
C LEU A 68 -23.03 -19.89 17.74
N ASP A 69 -23.59 -18.88 18.40
CA ASP A 69 -25.01 -18.54 18.30
C ASP A 69 -25.26 -17.62 17.10
N SER A 70 -26.13 -18.06 16.17
CA SER A 70 -26.70 -17.30 15.03
C SER A 70 -25.78 -16.97 13.82
N ASN A 71 -26.13 -17.55 12.67
CA ASN A 71 -25.35 -17.61 11.41
C ASN A 71 -24.79 -16.29 10.84
N ASP A 72 -25.44 -15.15 11.01
CA ASP A 72 -25.01 -13.90 10.35
C ASP A 72 -23.94 -13.11 11.13
N ASN A 73 -23.92 -13.23 12.46
CA ASN A 73 -22.83 -12.69 13.29
C ASN A 73 -21.65 -13.66 13.36
N LEU A 74 -21.93 -14.96 13.19
CA LEU A 74 -20.97 -16.06 13.21
C LEU A 74 -19.83 -15.86 12.22
N HIS A 75 -20.12 -15.45 10.98
CA HIS A 75 -19.09 -15.24 9.97
C HIS A 75 -18.17 -14.04 10.27
N LYS A 76 -18.73 -12.98 10.89
CA LYS A 76 -17.98 -11.78 11.28
C LYS A 76 -17.17 -12.00 12.54
N GLU A 77 -17.74 -12.66 13.55
CA GLU A 77 -17.03 -13.07 14.76
C GLU A 77 -15.93 -14.06 14.43
N LEU A 78 -16.19 -15.04 13.55
CA LEU A 78 -15.18 -15.98 13.11
C LEU A 78 -14.02 -15.27 12.39
N ILE A 79 -14.30 -14.30 11.52
CA ILE A 79 -13.24 -13.50 10.87
C ILE A 79 -12.47 -12.66 11.90
N GLN A 80 -13.14 -12.00 12.85
CA GLN A 80 -12.48 -11.24 13.90
C GLN A 80 -11.64 -12.11 14.83
N GLU A 81 -12.12 -13.32 15.11
CA GLU A 81 -11.45 -14.24 16.02
C GLU A 81 -10.31 -14.98 15.33
N VAL A 82 -10.46 -15.35 14.05
CA VAL A 82 -9.35 -15.80 13.18
C VAL A 82 -8.21 -14.77 13.21
N ASN A 83 -8.53 -13.48 13.05
CA ASN A 83 -7.56 -12.38 13.15
C ASN A 83 -6.95 -12.22 14.56
N ARG A 84 -7.53 -12.81 15.61
CA ARG A 84 -7.02 -12.80 16.98
C ARG A 84 -6.10 -13.97 17.30
N PHE A 85 -6.09 -15.02 16.48
CA PHE A 85 -5.25 -16.18 16.80
C PHE A 85 -3.78 -15.85 16.52
N PRO A 86 -2.88 -16.17 17.46
CA PRO A 86 -1.43 -16.07 17.25
C PRO A 86 -0.93 -16.85 16.03
N VAL A 87 -1.74 -17.76 15.50
CA VAL A 87 -1.46 -18.53 14.29
C VAL A 87 -1.40 -17.63 13.04
N VAL A 88 -2.25 -16.60 12.94
CA VAL A 88 -2.21 -15.63 11.84
C VAL A 88 -0.98 -14.74 11.96
N ASP A 89 -0.73 -14.20 13.16
CA ASP A 89 0.43 -13.34 13.41
C ASP A 89 1.75 -14.09 13.20
N ARG A 90 1.84 -15.35 13.63
CA ARG A 90 3.02 -16.20 13.41
C ARG A 90 3.22 -16.49 11.92
N PHE A 91 2.17 -16.89 11.22
CA PHE A 91 2.27 -17.17 9.78
C PHE A 91 2.65 -15.90 8.98
N ALA A 92 2.06 -14.75 9.33
CA ALA A 92 2.41 -13.47 8.74
C ALA A 92 3.87 -13.09 9.04
N SER A 93 4.33 -13.28 10.28
CA SER A 93 5.73 -12.99 10.68
C SER A 93 6.73 -13.91 9.99
N GLU A 94 6.44 -15.21 9.92
CA GLU A 94 7.30 -16.21 9.26
C GLU A 94 7.43 -15.93 7.76
N THR A 95 6.31 -15.65 7.10
CA THR A 95 6.27 -15.35 5.66
C THR A 95 6.96 -14.03 5.34
N THR A 96 6.70 -12.98 6.12
CA THR A 96 7.31 -11.65 5.90
C THR A 96 8.81 -11.67 6.18
N THR A 97 9.27 -12.39 7.20
CA THR A 97 10.71 -12.48 7.52
C THR A 97 11.51 -13.07 6.35
N GLY A 98 11.05 -14.18 5.76
CA GLY A 98 11.72 -14.79 4.62
C GLY A 98 11.71 -13.91 3.36
N MET A 99 10.59 -13.21 3.12
CA MET A 99 10.44 -12.34 1.95
C MET A 99 11.27 -11.05 2.07
N LEU A 100 11.26 -10.41 3.23
CA LEU A 100 12.03 -9.19 3.50
C LEU A 100 13.55 -9.45 3.48
N ALA A 101 13.97 -10.69 3.80
CA ALA A 101 15.35 -11.12 3.69
C ALA A 101 15.81 -11.39 2.25
N SER A 102 14.91 -11.40 1.26
CA SER A 102 15.27 -11.67 -0.13
C SER A 102 15.85 -10.44 -0.83
N ASN A 103 16.95 -10.61 -1.57
CA ASN A 103 17.58 -9.51 -2.31
C ASN A 103 16.69 -9.00 -3.45
N SER A 104 15.98 -9.89 -4.15
CA SER A 104 15.06 -9.54 -5.23
C SER A 104 13.93 -8.63 -4.76
N PHE A 105 13.43 -8.84 -3.53
CA PHE A 105 12.43 -7.97 -2.93
C PHE A 105 12.97 -6.55 -2.71
N ASN A 106 14.16 -6.45 -2.12
CA ASN A 106 14.81 -5.18 -1.84
C ASN A 106 15.15 -4.41 -3.14
N ASP A 107 15.60 -5.11 -4.17
CA ASP A 107 15.90 -4.54 -5.49
C ASP A 107 14.64 -3.98 -6.18
N ASN A 108 13.53 -4.72 -6.10
CA ASN A 108 12.24 -4.28 -6.64
C ASN A 108 11.70 -3.06 -5.88
N LEU A 109 11.76 -3.07 -4.54
CA LEU A 109 11.34 -1.93 -3.72
C LEU A 109 12.18 -0.69 -4.01
N ARG A 110 13.51 -0.85 -4.10
CA ARG A 110 14.43 0.23 -4.44
C ARG A 110 14.11 0.81 -5.82
N SER A 111 13.90 -0.05 -6.81
CA SER A 111 13.55 0.37 -8.17
C SER A 111 12.24 1.17 -8.21
N ALA A 112 11.23 0.75 -7.42
CA ALA A 112 9.96 1.46 -7.31
C ALA A 112 10.14 2.84 -6.66
N LEU A 113 10.92 2.96 -5.59
CA LEU A 113 11.22 4.23 -4.93
C LEU A 113 12.01 5.18 -5.84
N GLU A 114 13.02 4.68 -6.54
CA GLU A 114 13.79 5.47 -7.51
C GLU A 114 12.90 5.96 -8.68
N ARG A 115 11.94 5.15 -9.12
CA ARG A 115 10.95 5.55 -10.12
C ARG A 115 10.09 6.72 -9.62
N ILE A 116 9.56 6.63 -8.41
CA ILE A 116 8.74 7.69 -7.79
C ILE A 116 9.53 9.00 -7.67
N LEU A 117 10.78 8.93 -7.22
CA LEU A 117 11.64 10.12 -7.11
C LEU A 117 11.95 10.75 -8.48
N ARG A 118 12.15 9.93 -9.52
CA ARG A 118 12.36 10.45 -10.90
C ARG A 118 11.10 11.10 -11.47
N GLU A 119 9.94 10.50 -11.25
CA GLU A 119 8.66 11.04 -11.71
C GLU A 119 8.33 12.37 -11.05
N ASP A 120 8.67 12.52 -9.77
CA ASP A 120 8.55 13.77 -9.02
C ASP A 120 9.45 14.88 -9.58
N GLN A 121 10.73 14.57 -9.84
CA GLN A 121 11.67 15.52 -10.48
C GLN A 121 11.23 15.93 -11.90
N GLN A 122 10.63 15.02 -12.65
CA GLN A 122 10.14 15.32 -14.00
C GLN A 122 8.91 16.24 -13.99
N LYS A 123 8.00 16.09 -13.02
CA LYS A 123 6.88 17.02 -12.83
C LYS A 123 7.34 18.46 -12.59
N GLU A 124 8.42 18.65 -11.83
CA GLU A 124 9.00 19.97 -11.58
C GLU A 124 9.49 20.65 -12.87
N SER A 125 10.14 19.89 -13.77
CA SER A 125 10.68 20.41 -15.03
C SER A 125 9.64 20.86 -16.06
N VAL A 126 8.40 20.36 -15.99
CA VAL A 126 7.33 20.67 -16.95
C VAL A 126 6.52 21.92 -16.55
N ALA A 127 6.67 22.41 -15.32
CA ALA A 127 5.89 23.53 -14.79
C ALA A 127 6.42 24.93 -15.17
N LEU A 128 7.55 25.05 -15.88
CA LEU A 128 8.02 26.35 -16.39
C LEU A 128 7.31 26.72 -17.70
N PRO A 129 6.56 27.83 -17.77
CA PRO A 129 6.02 28.31 -19.03
C PRO A 129 7.16 28.74 -19.97
N PRO A 130 7.03 28.53 -21.30
CA PRO A 130 8.03 28.99 -22.26
C PRO A 130 8.21 30.52 -22.15
N PRO A 131 9.44 31.04 -22.31
CA PRO A 131 9.67 32.48 -22.29
C PRO A 131 8.79 33.13 -23.35
N SER A 132 7.93 34.04 -22.91
CA SER A 132 7.05 34.81 -23.78
C SER A 132 7.93 35.62 -24.74
N SER A 133 7.98 35.22 -26.01
CA SER A 133 8.54 36.03 -27.07
C SER A 133 7.72 37.32 -27.18
N GLN A 134 8.19 38.40 -26.55
CA GLN A 134 7.67 39.74 -26.81
C GLN A 134 7.94 40.08 -28.27
N PRO A 135 6.91 40.46 -29.07
CA PRO A 135 7.14 41.10 -30.34
C PRO A 135 7.58 42.55 -30.09
N SER A 136 8.78 42.89 -30.57
CA SER A 136 9.31 44.25 -30.57
C SER A 136 8.36 45.21 -31.31
N ALA A 137 8.26 46.41 -30.74
CA ALA A 137 7.38 47.51 -31.11
C ALA A 137 7.69 48.12 -32.51
N PRO A 138 6.86 49.07 -33.00
CA PRO A 138 6.68 49.41 -34.41
C PRO A 138 7.77 50.34 -34.94
N ASN A 139 8.13 50.19 -36.21
CA ASN A 139 9.01 51.13 -36.90
C ASN A 139 8.14 52.08 -37.73
N ASP A 140 8.10 53.33 -37.30
CA ASP A 140 7.50 54.48 -37.98
C ASP A 140 8.60 55.13 -38.84
N SER A 141 8.40 55.24 -40.17
CA SER A 141 9.13 56.13 -41.09
C SER A 141 8.41 56.18 -42.45
#